data_AF-A0A924U9U6-F1
#
_entry.id   AF-A0A924U9U6-F1
#
_cell.length_a   1.000
_cell.length_b   1.000
_cell.length_c   1.000
_cell.angle_alpha   90.00
_cell.angle_beta   90.00
_cell.angle_gamma   90.00
#
_symmetry.space_group_name_H-M   'P 1'
#
loop_
_entity.id
_entity.type
_entity.pdbx_description
1 polymer ?
#
loop_
_entity_poly.entity_id
_entity_poly.type
_entity_poly.pdbx_seq_one_letter_code
_entity_poly.pdbx_strand_id
1 'polypeptide(L)'
;IVNAAGPWVDAVLGGVKPGQRRFIGGAKGSHLIVDPFPGAPSDVVYYESRADGRLVLIIPWGDRYLIGTTDSKFDDDPDLAMADTSEVDYLLSEVNSLIPEAKLTDADILYTYSGVRPLPYIPEKSEWKVPRSHVIHDHAPDRRNLLSIIGGKLTTYRGLAEETVDDVVKRLGLKARPCTTAKTLFPGARVADTDTFRAGLAAVTPGASSATVDRLVAIYGARAADVLAFGRAHQGLLEPFDPDTGATGAELVFTFRHEFCRTLTDALIRRIMVGLNSTCGRNVVDRAESILAASEGWDAARTTAEIAAYHRYIARFDVPGRAAGAAPAAIKSPSPGQKNTA
;
A
#
# COMPACT_ATOMS: atom_id res chain seq x y z
N ILE A 1 -19.43 13.78 -15.15
CA ILE A 1 -18.20 12.97 -15.10
C ILE A 1 -17.36 13.48 -13.94
N VAL A 2 -16.81 12.60 -13.11
CA VAL A 2 -15.85 12.96 -12.05
C VAL A 2 -14.51 12.31 -12.36
N ASN A 3 -13.47 13.13 -12.55
CA ASN A 3 -12.09 12.72 -12.69
C ASN A 3 -11.45 12.66 -11.30
N ALA A 4 -11.34 11.45 -10.75
CA ALA A 4 -10.70 11.15 -9.47
C ALA A 4 -9.36 10.39 -9.67
N ALA A 5 -8.61 10.73 -10.72
CA ALA A 5 -7.43 9.98 -11.15
C ALA A 5 -6.15 10.26 -10.33
N GLY A 6 -6.26 10.87 -9.15
CA GLY A 6 -5.10 11.15 -8.29
C GLY A 6 -3.99 11.92 -9.03
N PRO A 7 -2.74 11.42 -9.05
CA PRO A 7 -1.65 12.14 -9.72
C PRO A 7 -1.78 12.17 -11.25
N TRP A 8 -2.70 11.37 -11.84
CA TRP A 8 -2.98 11.34 -13.27
C TRP A 8 -4.13 12.27 -13.71
N VAL A 9 -4.60 13.19 -12.87
CA VAL A 9 -5.69 14.12 -13.24
C VAL A 9 -5.40 14.85 -14.55
N ASP A 10 -4.20 15.40 -14.72
CA ASP A 10 -3.79 16.10 -15.95
C ASP A 10 -3.73 15.16 -17.15
N ALA A 11 -3.25 13.91 -16.97
CA ALA A 11 -3.18 12.92 -18.03
C ALA A 11 -4.58 12.56 -18.58
N VAL A 12 -5.56 12.33 -17.69
CA VAL A 12 -6.96 12.10 -18.07
C VAL A 12 -7.58 13.28 -18.80
N LEU A 13 -7.12 14.52 -18.52
CA LEU A 13 -7.57 15.72 -19.21
C LEU A 13 -6.94 15.91 -20.61
N GLY A 14 -6.09 14.97 -21.06
CA GLY A 14 -5.39 15.03 -22.35
C GLY A 14 -3.97 15.57 -22.25
N GLY A 15 -3.36 15.51 -21.06
CA GLY A 15 -2.02 16.00 -20.76
C GLY A 15 -1.94 17.51 -20.53
N VAL A 16 -0.73 17.99 -20.23
CA VAL A 16 -0.43 19.42 -20.08
C VAL A 16 0.21 19.93 -21.38
N LYS A 17 -0.57 20.62 -22.22
CA LYS A 17 -0.05 21.26 -23.45
C LYS A 17 0.43 22.69 -23.16
N PRO A 18 1.32 23.27 -23.99
CA PRO A 18 1.68 24.68 -23.87
C PRO A 18 0.44 25.58 -23.81
N GLY A 19 0.37 26.44 -22.80
CA GLY A 19 -0.77 27.34 -22.56
C GLY A 19 -1.96 26.70 -21.83
N GLN A 20 -1.95 25.40 -21.53
CA GLN A 20 -2.94 24.77 -20.66
C GLN A 20 -2.52 24.86 -19.19
N ARG A 21 -3.52 25.05 -18.33
CA ARG A 21 -3.33 25.01 -16.88
C ARG A 21 -2.92 23.60 -16.46
N ARG A 22 -1.83 23.50 -15.72
CA ARG A 22 -1.42 22.30 -14.97
C ARG A 22 -2.12 22.28 -13.62
N PHE A 23 -2.69 21.15 -13.24
CA PHE A 23 -3.39 21.00 -11.96
C PHE A 23 -2.55 20.27 -10.91
N ILE A 24 -1.78 19.25 -11.30
CA ILE A 24 -1.01 18.41 -10.38
C ILE A 24 0.46 18.82 -10.36
N GLY A 25 0.95 19.18 -9.17
CA GLY A 25 2.34 19.51 -8.91
C GLY A 25 3.24 18.34 -8.56
N GLY A 26 2.67 17.15 -8.34
CA GLY A 26 3.38 15.87 -8.28
C GLY A 26 4.58 15.83 -7.34
N ALA A 27 4.41 15.29 -6.13
CA ALA A 27 5.51 15.17 -5.19
C ALA A 27 5.82 13.71 -4.85
N LYS A 28 6.97 13.21 -5.28
CA LYS A 28 7.44 11.88 -4.95
C LYS A 28 7.85 11.82 -3.49
N GLY A 29 7.46 10.74 -2.83
CA GLY A 29 7.92 10.41 -1.49
C GLY A 29 8.27 8.93 -1.39
N SER A 30 9.44 8.69 -0.82
CA SER A 30 10.07 7.38 -0.72
C SER A 30 10.20 6.98 0.75
N HIS A 31 10.17 5.67 1.02
CA HIS A 31 10.33 5.05 2.32
C HIS A 31 11.32 3.89 2.24
N LEU A 32 12.03 3.63 3.33
CA LEU A 32 12.88 2.46 3.53
C LEU A 32 12.14 1.46 4.42
N ILE A 33 12.16 0.19 4.04
CA ILE A 33 11.73 -0.91 4.91
C ILE A 33 12.96 -1.65 5.41
N VAL A 34 13.08 -1.77 6.73
CA VAL A 34 14.20 -2.42 7.42
C VAL A 34 13.69 -3.41 8.47
N ASP A 35 14.52 -4.37 8.82
CA ASP A 35 14.29 -5.25 9.98
C ASP A 35 14.46 -4.47 11.30
N PRO A 36 14.02 -5.02 12.44
CA PRO A 36 14.33 -4.46 13.75
C PRO A 36 15.84 -4.21 13.93
N PHE A 37 16.17 -3.06 14.49
CA PHE A 37 17.55 -2.59 14.67
C PHE A 37 17.80 -2.08 16.10
N PRO A 38 19.07 -1.93 16.52
CA PRO A 38 19.39 -1.41 17.85
C PRO A 38 18.84 0.01 18.07
N GLY A 39 18.07 0.18 19.15
CA GLY A 39 17.41 1.46 19.46
C GLY A 39 16.11 1.71 18.69
N ALA A 40 15.61 0.74 17.93
CA ALA A 40 14.33 0.88 17.22
C ALA A 40 13.17 1.12 18.21
N PRO A 41 12.29 2.10 17.95
CA PRO A 41 11.26 2.51 18.89
C PRO A 41 10.10 1.51 18.96
N SER A 42 9.46 1.36 20.12
CA SER A 42 8.23 0.56 20.27
C SER A 42 7.00 1.20 19.65
N ASP A 43 7.02 2.53 19.51
CA ASP A 43 5.93 3.36 19.03
C ASP A 43 6.35 4.20 17.83
N VAL A 44 5.38 4.83 17.19
CA VAL A 44 5.67 5.77 16.09
C VAL A 44 6.46 6.95 16.62
N VAL A 45 7.65 7.16 16.06
CA VAL A 45 8.44 8.37 16.28
C VAL A 45 8.21 9.32 15.11
N TYR A 46 7.94 10.59 15.42
CA TYR A 46 7.86 11.67 14.45
C TYR A 46 8.84 12.78 14.86
N TYR A 47 9.53 13.38 13.89
CA TYR A 47 10.48 14.46 14.14
C TYR A 47 10.68 15.32 12.89
N GLU A 48 11.22 16.52 13.07
CA GLU A 48 11.65 17.39 11.99
C GLU A 48 13.11 17.06 11.64
N SER A 49 13.38 16.81 10.36
CA SER A 49 14.69 16.53 9.82
C SER A 49 15.65 17.65 10.16
N ARG A 50 16.85 17.28 10.58
CA ARG A 50 17.89 18.27 10.88
C ARG A 50 18.39 18.99 9.62
N ALA A 51 18.34 18.31 8.47
CA ALA A 51 18.83 18.86 7.21
C ALA A 51 17.95 19.99 6.67
N ASP A 52 16.62 19.89 6.80
CA ASP A 52 15.69 20.80 6.11
C ASP A 52 14.36 21.06 6.83
N GLY A 53 14.15 20.53 8.03
CA GLY A 53 12.94 20.71 8.83
C GLY A 53 11.71 19.93 8.34
N ARG A 54 11.86 19.04 7.34
CA ARG A 54 10.74 18.20 6.89
C ARG A 54 10.40 17.12 7.91
N LEU A 55 9.15 16.70 7.95
CA LEU A 55 8.70 15.67 8.86
C LEU A 55 9.16 14.27 8.40
N VAL A 56 9.86 13.57 9.27
CA VAL A 56 10.27 12.16 9.13
C VAL A 56 9.60 11.34 10.24
N LEU A 57 9.22 10.11 9.91
CA LEU A 57 8.61 9.11 10.76
C LEU A 57 9.44 7.82 10.74
N ILE A 58 9.48 7.17 11.90
CA ILE A 58 9.91 5.78 12.06
C ILE A 58 8.71 5.04 12.63
N ILE A 59 8.15 4.11 11.85
CA ILE A 59 6.88 3.45 12.14
C ILE A 59 7.15 1.95 12.35
N PRO A 60 6.90 1.39 13.55
CA PRO A 60 6.75 -0.05 13.70
C PRO A 60 5.61 -0.53 12.80
N TRP A 61 5.92 -1.38 11.84
CA TRP A 61 5.01 -1.79 10.77
C TRP A 61 5.10 -3.29 10.54
N GLY A 62 4.13 -4.03 11.09
CA GLY A 62 4.19 -5.49 11.15
C GLY A 62 5.37 -5.93 12.04
N ASP A 63 6.23 -6.77 11.48
CA ASP A 63 7.48 -7.23 12.09
C ASP A 63 8.71 -6.36 11.74
N ARG A 64 8.48 -5.23 11.06
CA ARG A 64 9.51 -4.38 10.44
C ARG A 64 9.36 -2.92 10.83
N TYR A 65 10.24 -2.09 10.27
CA TYR A 65 10.16 -0.64 10.39
C TYR A 65 10.05 0.02 9.03
N LEU A 66 9.11 0.96 8.93
CA LEU A 66 8.96 1.86 7.79
C LEU A 66 9.52 3.22 8.17
N ILE A 67 10.56 3.66 7.45
CA ILE A 67 11.27 4.92 7.69
C ILE A 67 11.00 5.84 6.50
N GLY A 68 10.51 7.04 6.74
CA GLY A 68 10.25 8.00 5.68
C GLY A 68 9.53 9.25 6.17
N THR A 69 9.23 10.23 5.34
CA THR A 69 9.29 10.17 3.88
C THR A 69 10.18 11.26 3.33
N THR A 70 10.63 11.08 2.08
CA THR A 70 11.13 12.18 1.26
C THR A 70 9.99 13.00 0.64
N ASP A 71 10.35 14.17 0.12
CA ASP A 71 9.46 15.07 -0.63
C ASP A 71 10.27 15.72 -1.75
N SER A 72 10.17 15.17 -2.96
CA SER A 72 10.89 15.62 -4.15
C SER A 72 9.93 15.88 -5.30
N LYS A 73 10.20 16.91 -6.10
CA LYS A 73 9.41 17.21 -7.30
C LYS A 73 9.47 16.03 -8.27
N PHE A 74 8.32 15.65 -8.83
CA PHE A 74 8.22 14.55 -9.79
C PHE A 74 7.36 14.95 -10.99
N ASP A 75 8.04 15.12 -12.14
CA ASP A 75 7.46 15.63 -13.39
C ASP A 75 7.38 14.54 -14.48
N ASP A 76 7.38 13.26 -14.10
CA ASP A 76 7.28 12.11 -15.02
C ASP A 76 6.00 11.29 -14.74
N ASP A 77 5.80 10.18 -15.46
CA ASP A 77 4.71 9.23 -15.22
C ASP A 77 4.74 8.72 -13.78
N PRO A 78 3.68 8.98 -12.97
CA PRO A 78 3.62 8.52 -11.59
C PRO A 78 3.81 7.01 -11.39
N ASP A 79 3.58 6.18 -12.42
CA ASP A 79 3.84 4.73 -12.38
C ASP A 79 5.34 4.37 -12.32
N LEU A 80 6.22 5.31 -12.69
CA LEU A 80 7.67 5.14 -12.70
C LEU A 80 8.36 5.65 -11.42
N ALA A 81 7.59 6.13 -10.43
CA ALA A 81 8.16 6.65 -9.19
C ALA A 81 8.89 5.55 -8.40
N MET A 82 10.20 5.71 -8.28
CA MET A 82 11.11 4.83 -7.54
C MET A 82 12.01 5.69 -6.64
N ALA A 83 12.57 5.09 -5.59
CA ALA A 83 13.52 5.79 -4.74
C ALA A 83 14.79 6.10 -5.54
N ASP A 84 15.40 7.25 -5.30
CA ASP A 84 16.74 7.56 -5.81
C ASP A 84 17.80 7.32 -4.72
N THR A 85 19.07 7.12 -5.11
CA THR A 85 20.18 6.99 -4.15
C THR A 85 20.24 8.14 -3.16
N SER A 86 20.00 9.38 -3.62
CA SER A 86 19.97 10.55 -2.72
C SER A 86 18.84 10.53 -1.70
N GLU A 87 17.71 9.88 -2.02
CA GLU A 87 16.59 9.71 -1.07
C GLU A 87 16.91 8.65 -0.02
N VAL A 88 17.58 7.57 -0.43
CA VAL A 88 18.09 6.55 0.48
C VAL A 88 19.12 7.14 1.44
N ASP A 89 20.13 7.84 0.92
CA ASP A 89 21.18 8.47 1.70
C ASP A 89 20.61 9.46 2.72
N TYR A 90 19.63 10.26 2.30
CA TYR A 90 18.92 11.19 3.19
C TYR A 90 18.24 10.46 4.36
N LEU A 91 17.44 9.43 4.08
CA LEU A 91 16.71 8.71 5.12
C LEU A 91 17.63 7.94 6.06
N LEU A 92 18.70 7.32 5.54
CA LEU A 92 19.73 6.67 6.37
C LEU A 92 20.47 7.68 7.25
N SER A 93 20.80 8.86 6.72
CA SER A 93 21.45 9.92 7.50
C SER A 93 20.55 10.43 8.63
N GLU A 94 19.26 10.64 8.36
CA GLU A 94 18.30 11.13 9.35
C GLU A 94 18.05 10.11 10.46
N VAL A 95 17.84 8.82 10.14
CA VAL A 95 17.62 7.79 11.18
C VAL A 95 18.87 7.57 12.04
N ASN A 96 20.06 7.52 11.44
CA ASN A 96 21.30 7.35 12.19
C ASN A 96 21.68 8.58 13.01
N SER A 97 21.25 9.78 12.60
CA SER A 97 21.45 11.00 13.37
C SER A 97 20.54 11.03 14.60
N LEU A 98 19.30 10.57 14.46
CA LEU A 98 18.35 10.48 15.57
C LEU A 98 18.69 9.33 16.53
N ILE A 99 19.09 8.17 15.99
CA ILE A 99 19.38 6.94 16.72
C ILE A 99 20.80 6.47 16.36
N PRO A 100 21.85 7.03 16.99
CA PRO A 100 23.25 6.69 16.64
C PRO A 100 23.62 5.21 16.78
N GLU A 101 22.88 4.45 17.60
CA GLU A 101 23.08 3.02 17.79
C GLU A 101 22.58 2.17 16.61
N ALA A 102 21.65 2.70 15.81
CA ALA A 102 21.02 1.98 14.69
C ALA A 102 22.05 1.54 13.64
N LYS A 103 23.00 2.45 13.29
CA LYS A 103 24.09 2.22 12.34
C LYS A 103 23.61 1.52 11.06
N LEU A 104 22.47 1.98 10.55
CA LEU A 104 21.86 1.45 9.34
C LEU A 104 22.68 1.87 8.13
N THR A 105 22.87 0.95 7.20
CA THR A 105 23.49 1.18 5.90
C THR A 105 22.57 0.65 4.80
N ASP A 106 22.92 0.87 3.54
CA ASP A 106 22.20 0.27 2.41
C ASP A 106 22.01 -1.24 2.56
N ALA A 107 22.92 -1.89 3.28
CA ALA A 107 22.90 -3.32 3.60
C ALA A 107 21.63 -3.78 4.33
N ASP A 108 21.10 -2.92 5.19
CA ASP A 108 19.98 -3.25 6.07
C ASP A 108 18.61 -2.95 5.43
N ILE A 109 18.60 -2.33 4.25
CA ILE A 109 17.37 -2.02 3.51
C ILE A 109 16.88 -3.28 2.81
N LEU A 110 15.68 -3.72 3.18
CA LEU A 110 15.01 -4.89 2.60
C LEU A 110 14.43 -4.52 1.23
N TYR A 111 13.73 -3.39 1.17
CA TYR A 111 13.22 -2.81 -0.06
C TYR A 111 12.82 -1.34 0.16
N THR A 112 12.55 -0.63 -0.94
CA THR A 112 12.03 0.74 -0.90
C THR A 112 10.59 0.80 -1.39
N TYR A 113 9.84 1.80 -0.94
CA TYR A 113 8.48 2.06 -1.42
C TYR A 113 8.33 3.53 -1.75
N SER A 114 7.84 3.82 -2.96
CA SER A 114 7.69 5.19 -3.46
C SER A 114 6.29 5.42 -4.03
N GLY A 115 5.82 6.67 -3.95
CA GLY A 115 4.58 7.09 -4.57
C GLY A 115 4.53 8.60 -4.81
N VAL A 116 3.61 9.03 -5.68
CA VAL A 116 3.44 10.45 -6.04
C VAL A 116 2.19 11.02 -5.39
N ARG A 117 2.38 12.09 -4.63
CA ARG A 117 1.29 12.85 -4.00
C ARG A 117 0.62 13.74 -5.06
N PRO A 118 -0.72 13.72 -5.17
CA PRO A 118 -1.46 14.51 -6.16
C PRO A 118 -1.65 15.97 -5.72
N LEU A 119 -0.58 16.64 -5.28
CA LEU A 119 -0.66 18.00 -4.73
C LEU A 119 -1.05 19.01 -5.81
N PRO A 120 -1.76 20.10 -5.47
CA PRO A 120 -2.00 21.19 -6.40
C PRO A 120 -0.70 21.78 -6.95
N TYR A 121 -0.67 22.09 -8.25
CA TYR A 121 0.49 22.75 -8.86
C TYR A 121 0.58 24.23 -8.44
N ILE A 122 1.66 24.59 -7.76
CA ILE A 122 2.00 25.97 -7.38
C ILE A 122 3.47 26.21 -7.78
N PRO A 123 3.76 26.87 -8.93
CA PRO A 123 5.11 26.92 -9.51
C PRO A 123 6.21 27.43 -8.58
N GLU A 124 5.87 28.34 -7.68
CA GLU A 124 6.83 29.08 -6.84
C GLU A 124 7.00 28.49 -5.43
N LYS A 125 6.37 27.34 -5.12
CA LYS A 125 6.45 26.72 -3.79
C LYS A 125 7.09 25.34 -3.85
N SER A 126 8.00 25.08 -2.91
CA SER A 126 8.52 23.74 -2.66
C SER A 126 7.38 22.79 -2.27
N GLU A 127 7.47 21.53 -2.69
CA GLU A 127 6.40 20.53 -2.63
C GLU A 127 5.88 20.34 -1.20
N TRP A 128 6.80 20.30 -0.22
CA TRP A 128 6.44 20.10 1.18
C TRP A 128 5.66 21.27 1.80
N LYS A 129 5.72 22.46 1.19
CA LYS A 129 4.98 23.69 1.58
C LYS A 129 3.65 23.85 0.83
N VAL A 130 3.35 23.01 -0.15
CA VAL A 130 2.09 23.06 -0.89
C VAL A 130 0.95 22.61 0.04
N PRO A 131 -0.20 23.32 0.08
CA PRO A 131 -1.35 22.91 0.87
C PRO A 131 -1.80 21.49 0.53
N ARG A 132 -2.01 20.68 1.56
CA ARG A 132 -2.42 19.27 1.42
C ARG A 132 -3.95 19.08 1.49
N SER A 133 -4.72 20.15 1.32
CA SER A 133 -6.20 20.12 1.23
C SER A 133 -6.64 19.67 -0.16
N HIS A 134 -7.85 19.13 -0.28
CA HIS A 134 -8.45 18.82 -1.57
C HIS A 134 -9.11 20.04 -2.22
N VAL A 135 -9.28 19.99 -3.54
CA VAL A 135 -10.08 20.92 -4.34
C VAL A 135 -10.94 20.12 -5.31
N ILE A 136 -12.24 20.42 -5.35
CA ILE A 136 -13.15 19.93 -6.39
C ILE A 136 -13.22 21.03 -7.46
N HIS A 137 -12.57 20.79 -8.58
CA HIS A 137 -12.47 21.76 -9.67
C HIS A 137 -13.53 21.51 -10.75
N ASP A 138 -14.34 22.53 -11.03
CA ASP A 138 -15.28 22.55 -12.15
C ASP A 138 -14.60 23.11 -13.40
N HIS A 139 -14.67 22.35 -14.50
CA HIS A 139 -14.05 22.73 -15.78
C HIS A 139 -14.98 23.57 -16.68
N ALA A 140 -16.17 23.95 -16.23
CA ALA A 140 -17.03 24.85 -16.98
C ALA A 140 -16.43 26.27 -17.10
N PRO A 141 -16.68 27.00 -18.22
CA PRO A 141 -17.48 26.60 -19.37
C PRO A 141 -16.75 25.72 -20.38
N ASP A 142 -15.42 25.62 -20.29
CA ASP A 142 -14.55 24.97 -21.29
C ASP A 142 -14.88 23.48 -21.48
N ARG A 143 -15.13 22.77 -20.38
CA ARG A 143 -15.62 21.37 -20.36
C ARG A 143 -16.76 21.24 -19.37
N ARG A 144 -17.99 21.37 -19.89
CA ARG A 144 -19.21 21.22 -19.08
C ARG A 144 -19.34 19.79 -18.54
N ASN A 145 -19.96 19.67 -17.36
CA ASN A 145 -20.27 18.40 -16.69
C ASN A 145 -19.02 17.55 -16.35
N LEU A 146 -17.86 18.20 -16.18
CA LEU A 146 -16.62 17.58 -15.77
C LEU A 146 -16.12 18.22 -14.47
N LEU A 147 -15.97 17.40 -13.44
CA LEU A 147 -15.32 17.77 -12.19
C LEU A 147 -13.99 17.01 -12.07
N SER A 148 -12.94 17.65 -11.55
CA SER A 148 -11.70 16.97 -11.15
C SER A 148 -11.46 17.12 -9.65
N ILE A 149 -11.00 16.04 -9.02
CA ILE A 149 -10.52 16.06 -7.63
C ILE A 149 -9.01 16.27 -7.65
N ILE A 150 -8.54 17.37 -7.08
CA ILE A 150 -7.11 17.72 -6.97
C ILE A 150 -6.72 17.61 -5.49
N GLY A 151 -5.64 16.91 -5.18
CA GLY A 151 -5.24 16.62 -3.80
C GLY A 151 -6.13 15.57 -3.14
N GLY A 152 -6.37 15.76 -1.84
CA GLY A 152 -7.07 14.79 -1.00
C GLY A 152 -6.11 13.88 -0.23
N LYS A 153 -6.56 13.45 0.95
CA LYS A 153 -5.82 12.54 1.83
C LYS A 153 -6.64 11.28 2.03
N LEU A 154 -5.93 10.18 2.25
CA LEU A 154 -6.58 8.92 2.63
C LEU A 154 -7.43 9.09 3.89
N THR A 155 -7.04 9.91 4.85
CA THR A 155 -7.82 10.13 6.09
C THR A 155 -9.10 10.93 5.88
N THR A 156 -9.20 11.73 4.81
CA THR A 156 -10.37 12.58 4.52
C THR A 156 -11.23 12.06 3.38
N TYR A 157 -10.88 10.90 2.80
CA TYR A 157 -11.50 10.38 1.57
C TYR A 157 -13.03 10.33 1.63
N ARG A 158 -13.62 9.90 2.76
CA ARG A 158 -15.07 9.74 2.91
C ARG A 158 -15.79 11.09 2.87
N GLY A 159 -15.26 12.10 3.57
CA GLY A 159 -15.82 13.45 3.59
C GLY A 159 -15.70 14.12 2.22
N LEU A 160 -14.55 13.94 1.54
CA LEU A 160 -14.35 14.37 0.16
C LEU A 160 -15.33 13.70 -0.81
N ALA A 161 -15.55 12.39 -0.66
CA ALA A 161 -16.50 11.66 -1.50
C ALA A 161 -17.95 12.16 -1.29
N GLU A 162 -18.35 12.41 -0.04
CA GLU A 162 -19.65 12.99 0.31
C GLU A 162 -19.82 14.37 -0.33
N GLU A 163 -18.87 15.28 -0.13
CA GLU A 163 -18.87 16.63 -0.73
C GLU A 163 -18.97 16.59 -2.26
N THR A 164 -18.22 15.68 -2.89
CA THR A 164 -18.23 15.52 -4.36
C THR A 164 -19.58 15.01 -4.86
N VAL A 165 -20.17 14.02 -4.19
CA VAL A 165 -21.48 13.46 -4.56
C VAL A 165 -22.57 14.50 -4.38
N ASP A 166 -22.53 15.29 -3.31
CA ASP A 166 -23.48 16.38 -3.05
C ASP A 166 -23.44 17.45 -4.16
N ASP A 167 -22.23 17.84 -4.62
CA ASP A 167 -22.09 18.77 -5.75
C ASP A 167 -22.66 18.17 -7.05
N VAL A 168 -22.37 16.89 -7.32
CA VAL A 168 -22.94 16.19 -8.50
C VAL A 168 -24.46 16.13 -8.44
N VAL A 169 -25.06 15.76 -7.30
CA VAL A 169 -26.52 15.70 -7.11
C VAL A 169 -27.15 17.07 -7.37
N LYS A 170 -26.58 18.13 -6.80
CA LYS A 170 -27.04 19.51 -6.98
C LYS A 170 -27.01 19.92 -8.46
N ARG A 171 -25.91 19.64 -9.16
CA ARG A 171 -25.74 19.99 -10.59
C ARG A 171 -26.69 19.23 -11.51
N LEU A 172 -27.01 17.99 -11.17
CA LEU A 172 -27.98 17.19 -11.91
C LEU A 172 -29.44 17.56 -11.59
N GLY A 173 -29.68 18.47 -10.64
CA GLY A 173 -31.03 18.82 -10.20
C GLY A 173 -31.76 17.65 -9.52
N LEU A 174 -31.02 16.66 -9.02
CA LEU A 174 -31.56 15.48 -8.36
C LEU A 174 -31.86 15.78 -6.89
N LYS A 175 -32.81 15.02 -6.33
CA LYS A 175 -33.02 14.96 -4.89
C LYS A 175 -32.43 13.66 -4.37
N ALA A 176 -31.54 13.75 -3.40
CA ALA A 176 -30.95 12.59 -2.72
C ALA A 176 -31.36 12.58 -1.24
N ARG A 177 -31.31 11.39 -0.63
CA ARG A 177 -31.40 11.26 0.83
C ARG A 177 -30.08 11.71 1.47
N PRO A 178 -30.08 12.09 2.76
CA PRO A 178 -28.84 12.37 3.48
C PRO A 178 -27.85 11.20 3.38
N CYS A 179 -26.57 11.52 3.23
CA CYS A 179 -25.50 10.53 3.16
C CYS A 179 -25.39 9.74 4.48
N THR A 180 -25.34 8.41 4.39
CA THR A 180 -25.23 7.51 5.56
C THR A 180 -23.87 6.82 5.67
N THR A 181 -22.92 7.16 4.79
CA THR A 181 -21.64 6.46 4.67
C THR A 181 -20.79 6.54 5.93
N ALA A 182 -20.96 7.57 6.77
CA ALA A 182 -20.28 7.70 8.06
C ALA A 182 -20.61 6.57 9.06
N LYS A 183 -21.74 5.88 8.88
CA LYS A 183 -22.19 4.76 9.73
C LYS A 183 -22.27 3.42 8.98
N THR A 184 -21.97 3.44 7.68
CA THR A 184 -22.03 2.23 6.85
C THR A 184 -20.72 1.48 7.01
N LEU A 185 -20.79 0.22 7.46
CA LEU A 185 -19.61 -0.62 7.64
C LEU A 185 -19.09 -1.10 6.28
N PHE A 186 -17.76 -1.17 6.14
CA PHE A 186 -17.13 -1.80 4.99
C PHE A 186 -17.31 -3.33 5.04
N PRO A 187 -17.26 -4.02 3.88
CA PRO A 187 -17.13 -5.47 3.86
C PRO A 187 -15.92 -5.90 4.71
N GLY A 188 -16.12 -6.85 5.62
CA GLY A 188 -15.07 -7.33 6.51
C GLY A 188 -14.81 -6.44 7.74
N ALA A 189 -15.62 -5.40 7.98
CA ALA A 189 -15.51 -4.59 9.19
C ALA A 189 -15.43 -5.44 10.46
N ARG A 190 -14.65 -4.96 11.45
CA ARG A 190 -14.40 -5.68 12.70
C ARG A 190 -15.71 -6.06 13.39
N VAL A 191 -15.74 -7.28 13.90
CA VAL A 191 -16.80 -7.78 14.77
C VAL A 191 -16.59 -7.22 16.19
N ALA A 192 -17.68 -7.09 16.95
CA ALA A 192 -17.65 -6.50 18.29
C ALA A 192 -16.74 -7.27 19.26
N ASP A 193 -16.74 -8.60 19.19
CA ASP A 193 -15.86 -9.47 19.96
C ASP A 193 -15.04 -10.34 18.99
N THR A 194 -13.81 -9.88 18.72
CA THR A 194 -12.91 -10.52 17.76
C THR A 194 -12.35 -11.84 18.29
N ASP A 195 -12.18 -11.98 19.60
CA ASP A 195 -11.59 -13.18 20.20
C ASP A 195 -12.59 -14.33 20.24
N THR A 196 -13.84 -14.05 20.63
CA THR A 196 -14.92 -15.03 20.53
C THR A 196 -15.17 -15.44 19.09
N PHE A 197 -15.15 -14.49 18.15
CA PHE A 197 -15.31 -14.78 16.72
C PHE A 197 -14.18 -15.68 16.19
N ARG A 198 -12.92 -15.35 16.52
CA ARG A 198 -11.74 -16.14 16.16
C ARG A 198 -11.81 -17.56 16.73
N ALA A 199 -12.17 -17.71 18.01
CA ALA A 199 -12.34 -19.01 18.64
C ALA A 199 -13.44 -19.84 17.97
N GLY A 200 -14.56 -19.20 17.61
CA GLY A 200 -15.63 -19.84 16.85
C GLY A 200 -15.18 -20.32 15.47
N LEU A 201 -14.43 -19.49 14.74
CA LEU A 201 -13.87 -19.85 13.43
C LEU A 201 -12.90 -21.04 13.51
N ALA A 202 -12.04 -21.07 14.51
CA ALA A 202 -11.12 -22.18 14.76
C ALA A 202 -11.89 -23.49 15.08
N ALA A 203 -12.92 -23.41 15.93
CA ALA A 203 -13.72 -24.58 16.32
C ALA A 203 -14.45 -25.22 15.12
N VAL A 204 -14.91 -24.42 14.15
CA VAL A 204 -15.61 -24.92 12.97
C VAL A 204 -14.67 -25.26 11.80
N THR A 205 -13.35 -25.06 11.95
CA THR A 205 -12.38 -25.26 10.85
C THR A 205 -11.20 -26.13 11.29
N PRO A 206 -11.41 -27.43 11.55
CA PRO A 206 -10.39 -28.33 12.10
C PRO A 206 -9.16 -28.56 11.19
N GLY A 207 -9.21 -28.12 9.93
CA GLY A 207 -8.07 -28.16 8.99
C GLY A 207 -7.25 -26.87 8.91
N ALA A 208 -7.65 -25.79 9.58
CA ALA A 208 -6.85 -24.57 9.65
C ALA A 208 -6.04 -24.54 10.95
N SER A 209 -4.77 -24.17 10.85
CA SER A 209 -3.96 -23.88 12.03
C SER A 209 -4.48 -22.63 12.75
N SER A 210 -4.19 -22.48 14.04
CA SER A 210 -4.51 -21.25 14.77
C SER A 210 -3.90 -20.02 14.11
N ALA A 211 -2.64 -20.11 13.66
CA ALA A 211 -1.95 -19.06 12.92
C ALA A 211 -2.68 -18.67 11.62
N THR A 212 -3.23 -19.64 10.89
CA THR A 212 -4.04 -19.38 9.69
C THR A 212 -5.31 -18.61 10.04
N VAL A 213 -6.04 -19.03 11.08
CA VAL A 213 -7.25 -18.32 11.53
C VAL A 213 -6.91 -16.90 11.97
N ASP A 214 -5.85 -16.73 12.76
CA ASP A 214 -5.38 -15.45 13.27
C ASP A 214 -5.06 -14.46 12.15
N ARG A 215 -4.31 -14.93 11.15
CA ARG A 215 -3.98 -14.15 9.96
C ARG A 215 -5.24 -13.74 9.19
N LEU A 216 -6.13 -14.68 8.91
CA LEU A 216 -7.33 -14.40 8.13
C LEU A 216 -8.23 -13.39 8.83
N VAL A 217 -8.39 -13.50 10.15
CA VAL A 217 -9.11 -12.50 10.94
C VAL A 217 -8.41 -11.14 10.91
N ALA A 218 -7.07 -11.10 10.98
CA ALA A 218 -6.31 -9.85 10.93
C ALA A 218 -6.45 -9.10 9.59
N ILE A 219 -6.47 -9.82 8.47
CA ILE A 219 -6.54 -9.24 7.11
C ILE A 219 -7.99 -8.99 6.66
N TYR A 220 -8.87 -9.98 6.85
CA TYR A 220 -10.23 -9.97 6.28
C TYR A 220 -11.33 -9.59 7.28
N GLY A 221 -11.00 -9.50 8.57
CA GLY A 221 -11.99 -9.27 9.63
C GLY A 221 -13.14 -10.26 9.56
N ALA A 222 -14.38 -9.76 9.48
CA ALA A 222 -15.57 -10.62 9.40
C ALA A 222 -15.58 -11.55 8.17
N ARG A 223 -14.93 -11.16 7.07
CA ARG A 223 -14.85 -11.98 5.84
C ARG A 223 -13.89 -13.16 5.95
N ALA A 224 -13.14 -13.27 7.05
CA ALA A 224 -12.35 -14.47 7.33
C ALA A 224 -13.19 -15.75 7.31
N ALA A 225 -14.48 -15.65 7.71
CA ALA A 225 -15.43 -16.76 7.64
C ALA A 225 -15.61 -17.29 6.20
N ASP A 226 -15.70 -16.38 5.22
CA ASP A 226 -15.88 -16.73 3.81
C ASP A 226 -14.62 -17.40 3.24
N VAL A 227 -13.44 -16.87 3.58
CA VAL A 227 -12.15 -17.42 3.13
C VAL A 227 -11.92 -18.81 3.73
N LEU A 228 -12.19 -18.99 5.03
CA LEU A 228 -12.08 -20.29 5.71
C LEU A 228 -13.08 -21.30 5.16
N ALA A 229 -14.34 -20.88 4.94
CA ALA A 229 -15.36 -21.74 4.34
C ALA A 229 -14.94 -22.20 2.93
N PHE A 230 -14.40 -21.29 2.13
CA PHE A 230 -13.85 -21.60 0.82
C PHE A 230 -12.69 -22.59 0.92
N GLY A 231 -11.71 -22.34 1.78
CA GLY A 231 -10.55 -23.22 1.95
C GLY A 231 -10.93 -24.61 2.45
N ARG A 232 -11.92 -24.76 3.34
CA ARG A 232 -12.41 -26.09 3.77
C ARG A 232 -12.99 -26.92 2.63
N ALA A 233 -13.60 -26.27 1.64
CA ALA A 233 -14.19 -26.95 0.49
C ALA A 233 -13.12 -27.39 -0.54
N HIS A 234 -11.86 -26.96 -0.39
CA HIS A 234 -10.78 -27.21 -1.35
C HIS A 234 -9.52 -27.69 -0.63
N GLN A 235 -9.29 -29.01 -0.67
CA GLN A 235 -8.17 -29.66 0.01
C GLN A 235 -6.82 -28.98 -0.30
N GLY A 236 -6.01 -28.75 0.74
CA GLY A 236 -4.68 -28.14 0.64
C GLY A 236 -4.68 -26.61 0.55
N LEU A 237 -5.80 -25.94 0.23
CA LEU A 237 -5.80 -24.47 0.09
C LEU A 237 -5.69 -23.70 1.42
N LEU A 238 -5.89 -24.36 2.56
CA LEU A 238 -5.66 -23.77 3.89
C LEU A 238 -4.21 -23.91 4.37
N GLU A 239 -3.39 -24.71 3.67
CA GLU A 239 -1.97 -24.79 3.97
C GLU A 239 -1.27 -23.52 3.48
N PRO A 240 -0.36 -22.93 4.28
CA PRO A 240 0.41 -21.77 3.85
C PRO A 240 1.27 -22.10 2.63
N PHE A 241 1.06 -21.37 1.53
CA PHE A 241 1.99 -21.43 0.39
C PHE A 241 3.19 -20.50 0.61
N ASP A 242 3.05 -19.48 1.46
CA ASP A 242 4.12 -18.61 1.91
C ASP A 242 4.37 -18.81 3.42
N PRO A 243 5.45 -19.51 3.80
CA PRO A 243 5.79 -19.73 5.21
C PRO A 243 6.11 -18.44 5.97
N ASP A 244 6.60 -17.39 5.30
CA ASP A 244 7.05 -16.16 5.96
C ASP A 244 5.85 -15.35 6.47
N THR A 245 4.80 -15.25 5.66
CA THR A 245 3.61 -14.47 6.00
C THR A 245 2.44 -15.33 6.50
N GLY A 246 2.49 -16.65 6.30
CA GLY A 246 1.39 -17.58 6.57
C GLY A 246 0.27 -17.53 5.52
N ALA A 247 0.50 -16.90 4.37
CA ALA A 247 -0.52 -16.75 3.32
C ALA A 247 -0.91 -18.09 2.71
N THR A 248 -2.21 -18.27 2.48
CA THR A 248 -2.81 -19.54 2.04
C THR A 248 -3.34 -19.47 0.60
N GLY A 249 -3.46 -20.63 -0.05
CA GLY A 249 -4.06 -20.72 -1.39
C GLY A 249 -5.53 -20.27 -1.40
N ALA A 250 -6.24 -20.43 -0.29
CA ALA A 250 -7.62 -19.98 -0.14
C ALA A 250 -7.73 -18.46 -0.28
N GLU A 251 -6.80 -17.69 0.30
CA GLU A 251 -6.73 -16.24 0.13
C GLU A 251 -6.53 -15.86 -1.34
N LEU A 252 -5.56 -16.48 -2.02
CA LEU A 252 -5.26 -16.20 -3.42
C LEU A 252 -6.50 -16.32 -4.30
N VAL A 253 -7.15 -17.49 -4.25
CA VAL A 253 -8.33 -17.76 -5.10
C VAL A 253 -9.51 -16.88 -4.70
N PHE A 254 -9.70 -16.65 -3.40
CA PHE A 254 -10.76 -15.76 -2.92
C PHE A 254 -10.62 -14.34 -3.48
N THR A 255 -9.40 -13.81 -3.60
CA THR A 255 -9.18 -12.46 -4.11
C THR A 255 -9.57 -12.32 -5.59
N PHE A 256 -9.35 -13.34 -6.41
CA PHE A 256 -9.76 -13.38 -7.82
C PHE A 256 -11.27 -13.46 -7.98
N ARG A 257 -11.93 -14.26 -7.14
CA ARG A 257 -13.37 -14.52 -7.24
C ARG A 257 -14.23 -13.44 -6.59
N HIS A 258 -13.72 -12.76 -5.56
CA HIS A 258 -14.50 -11.85 -4.73
C HIS A 258 -13.92 -10.44 -4.57
N GLU A 259 -12.68 -10.18 -5.00
CA GLU A 259 -12.00 -8.89 -4.75
C GLU A 259 -11.43 -8.23 -6.02
N PHE A 260 -11.94 -8.66 -7.17
CA PHE A 260 -11.61 -8.14 -8.50
C PHE A 260 -10.13 -8.25 -8.88
N CYS A 261 -9.37 -9.14 -8.25
CA CYS A 261 -7.99 -9.41 -8.68
C CYS A 261 -7.99 -9.98 -10.10
N ARG A 262 -7.04 -9.48 -10.92
CA ARG A 262 -6.84 -9.94 -12.29
C ARG A 262 -5.43 -10.46 -12.54
N THR A 263 -4.47 -10.00 -11.76
CA THR A 263 -3.03 -10.28 -11.91
C THR A 263 -2.42 -10.81 -10.62
N LEU A 264 -1.24 -11.43 -10.72
CA LEU A 264 -0.44 -11.80 -9.55
C LEU A 264 -0.11 -10.58 -8.68
N THR A 265 0.15 -9.42 -9.30
CA THR A 265 0.42 -8.17 -8.59
C THR A 265 -0.76 -7.73 -7.74
N ASP A 266 -1.99 -7.87 -8.23
CA ASP A 266 -3.19 -7.51 -7.46
C ASP A 266 -3.29 -8.34 -6.19
N ALA A 267 -3.12 -9.65 -6.31
CA ALA A 267 -3.21 -10.56 -5.17
C ALA A 267 -2.05 -10.34 -4.20
N LEU A 268 -0.80 -10.55 -4.65
CA LEU A 268 0.38 -10.62 -3.80
C LEU A 268 0.76 -9.28 -3.17
N ILE A 269 0.66 -8.17 -3.91
CA ILE A 269 1.03 -6.85 -3.39
C ILE A 269 -0.15 -6.18 -2.67
N ARG A 270 -1.36 -6.23 -3.25
CA ARG A 270 -2.47 -5.32 -2.87
C ARG A 270 -3.56 -5.96 -2.02
N ARG A 271 -3.65 -7.30 -1.95
CA ARG A 271 -4.70 -7.98 -1.16
C ARG A 271 -4.14 -8.77 0.00
N ILE A 272 -3.22 -9.69 -0.27
CA ILE A 272 -2.76 -10.65 0.73
C ILE A 272 -1.41 -10.28 1.37
N MET A 273 -0.85 -9.14 0.95
CA MET A 273 0.32 -8.49 1.56
C MET A 273 1.62 -9.33 1.56
N VAL A 274 1.66 -10.43 0.81
CA VAL A 274 2.85 -11.28 0.61
C VAL A 274 4.02 -10.46 0.05
N GLY A 275 3.71 -9.54 -0.87
CA GLY A 275 4.68 -8.65 -1.48
C GLY A 275 5.33 -7.63 -0.55
N LEU A 276 4.91 -7.57 0.72
CA LEU A 276 5.45 -6.66 1.71
C LEU A 276 6.50 -7.33 2.62
N ASN A 277 6.79 -8.62 2.38
CA ASN A 277 7.88 -9.34 3.04
C ASN A 277 9.26 -8.93 2.46
N SER A 278 10.34 -9.50 2.98
CA SER A 278 11.73 -9.14 2.64
C SER A 278 12.13 -9.54 1.23
N THR A 279 11.36 -10.42 0.60
CA THR A 279 11.63 -10.88 -0.76
C THR A 279 10.70 -10.20 -1.78
N CYS A 280 9.79 -9.32 -1.34
CA CYS A 280 8.71 -8.80 -2.16
C CYS A 280 7.91 -9.91 -2.86
N GLY A 281 7.76 -11.07 -2.21
CA GLY A 281 7.09 -12.26 -2.77
C GLY A 281 7.87 -13.00 -3.88
N ARG A 282 9.15 -12.67 -4.15
CA ARG A 282 9.97 -13.34 -5.18
C ARG A 282 10.12 -14.84 -4.91
N ASN A 283 10.19 -15.25 -3.65
CA ASN A 283 10.37 -16.65 -3.24
C ASN A 283 9.09 -17.51 -3.34
N VAL A 284 7.93 -16.91 -3.63
CA VAL A 284 6.62 -17.57 -3.59
C VAL A 284 5.78 -17.33 -4.85
N VAL A 285 6.25 -16.50 -5.79
CA VAL A 285 5.49 -16.16 -7.01
C VAL A 285 5.12 -17.39 -7.83
N ASP A 286 6.03 -18.35 -8.02
CA ASP A 286 5.78 -19.58 -8.79
C ASP A 286 4.73 -20.48 -8.11
N ARG A 287 4.77 -20.55 -6.77
CA ARG A 287 3.76 -21.29 -5.98
C ARG A 287 2.38 -20.63 -6.09
N ALA A 288 2.33 -19.31 -5.96
CA ALA A 288 1.10 -18.54 -6.09
C ALA A 288 0.50 -18.66 -7.50
N GLU A 289 1.35 -18.60 -8.51
CA GLU A 289 0.96 -18.81 -9.90
C GLU A 289 0.39 -20.21 -10.10
N SER A 290 1.07 -21.27 -9.64
CA SER A 290 0.59 -22.64 -9.82
C SER A 290 -0.79 -22.86 -9.20
N ILE A 291 -1.06 -22.26 -8.04
CA ILE A 291 -2.39 -22.28 -7.39
C ILE A 291 -3.43 -21.56 -8.26
N LEU A 292 -3.12 -20.40 -8.80
CA LEU A 292 -4.03 -19.61 -9.62
C LEU A 292 -4.27 -20.24 -10.99
N ALA A 293 -3.24 -20.80 -11.64
CA ALA A 293 -3.40 -21.49 -12.91
C ALA A 293 -4.32 -22.71 -12.77
N ALA A 294 -4.17 -23.49 -11.70
CA ALA A 294 -5.04 -24.62 -11.43
C ALA A 294 -6.49 -24.22 -11.11
N SER A 295 -6.69 -23.11 -10.39
CA SER A 295 -8.02 -22.69 -9.90
C SER A 295 -8.80 -21.81 -10.88
N GLU A 296 -8.11 -21.01 -11.70
CA GLU A 296 -8.67 -20.04 -12.62
C GLU A 296 -8.45 -20.44 -14.10
N GLY A 297 -7.84 -21.61 -14.35
CA GLY A 297 -7.70 -22.20 -15.68
C GLY A 297 -6.76 -21.44 -16.60
N TRP A 298 -5.59 -21.00 -16.11
CA TRP A 298 -4.63 -20.27 -16.92
C TRP A 298 -3.86 -21.22 -17.85
N ASP A 299 -3.58 -20.76 -19.06
CA ASP A 299 -2.67 -21.45 -19.96
C ASP A 299 -1.21 -21.04 -19.70
N ALA A 300 -0.27 -21.80 -20.28
CA ALA A 300 1.16 -21.57 -20.09
C ALA A 300 1.62 -20.17 -20.57
N ALA A 301 0.93 -19.59 -21.56
CA ALA A 301 1.25 -18.27 -22.06
C ALA A 301 0.88 -17.20 -21.02
N ARG A 302 -0.30 -17.30 -20.40
CA ARG A 302 -0.73 -16.42 -19.32
C ARG A 302 0.15 -16.56 -18.09
N THR A 303 0.45 -17.78 -17.64
CA THR A 303 1.39 -18.08 -16.55
C THR A 303 2.71 -17.32 -16.74
N THR A 304 3.33 -17.50 -17.91
CA THR A 304 4.61 -16.85 -18.24
C THR A 304 4.49 -15.33 -18.23
N ALA A 305 3.40 -14.79 -18.79
CA ALA A 305 3.17 -13.35 -18.85
C ALA A 305 2.95 -12.74 -17.46
N GLU A 306 2.22 -13.41 -16.58
CA GLU A 306 1.92 -12.97 -15.21
C GLU A 306 3.17 -12.95 -14.33
N ILE A 307 3.99 -14.01 -14.34
CA ILE A 307 5.25 -14.05 -13.59
C ILE A 307 6.18 -12.92 -14.07
N ALA A 308 6.33 -12.76 -15.39
CA ALA A 308 7.16 -11.70 -15.95
C ALA A 308 6.62 -10.30 -15.60
N ALA A 309 5.30 -10.10 -15.61
CA ALA A 309 4.67 -8.84 -15.20
C ALA A 309 4.87 -8.54 -13.71
N TYR A 310 4.77 -9.56 -12.86
CA TYR A 310 5.03 -9.44 -11.43
C TYR A 310 6.46 -9.00 -11.16
N HIS A 311 7.45 -9.67 -11.78
CA HIS A 311 8.86 -9.31 -11.63
C HIS A 311 9.17 -7.88 -12.11
N ARG A 312 8.59 -7.46 -13.24
CA ARG A 312 8.71 -6.06 -13.69
C ARG A 312 8.10 -5.08 -12.71
N TYR A 313 6.96 -5.43 -12.11
CA TYR A 313 6.29 -4.56 -11.15
C TYR A 313 7.14 -4.35 -9.90
N ILE A 314 7.61 -5.43 -9.27
CA ILE A 314 8.36 -5.37 -7.99
C ILE A 314 9.78 -4.83 -8.13
N ALA A 315 10.31 -4.68 -9.36
CA ALA A 315 11.58 -4.00 -9.59
C ALA A 315 11.57 -2.55 -9.07
N ARG A 316 10.39 -1.93 -8.96
CA ARG A 316 10.22 -0.59 -8.36
C ARG A 316 10.54 -0.53 -6.87
N PHE A 317 10.61 -1.69 -6.20
CA PHE A 317 10.95 -1.80 -4.79
C PHE A 317 12.44 -2.08 -4.55
N ASP A 318 13.20 -2.32 -5.62
CA ASP A 318 14.63 -2.58 -5.49
C ASP A 318 15.34 -1.35 -4.92
N VAL A 319 16.39 -1.59 -4.13
CA VAL A 319 17.21 -0.53 -3.56
C VAL A 319 18.14 0.01 -4.64
N PRO A 320 18.14 1.34 -4.92
CA PRO A 320 19.01 1.94 -5.93
C PRO A 320 20.48 1.60 -5.73
N GLY A 321 21.19 1.28 -6.81
CA GLY A 321 22.60 0.91 -6.76
C GLY A 321 22.89 -0.52 -6.32
N ARG A 322 21.88 -1.32 -5.93
CA ARG A 322 22.01 -2.77 -5.74
C ARG A 322 21.65 -3.54 -6.99
N ALA A 323 22.25 -4.73 -7.15
CA ALA A 323 21.76 -5.69 -8.12
C ALA A 323 20.30 -6.07 -7.78
N ALA A 324 19.44 -6.11 -8.80
CA ALA A 324 18.03 -6.46 -8.64
C ALA A 324 17.88 -7.80 -7.91
N GLY A 325 17.06 -7.83 -6.85
CA GLY A 325 16.83 -9.04 -6.05
C GLY A 325 17.99 -9.48 -5.15
N ALA A 326 19.03 -8.65 -4.95
CA ALA A 326 20.07 -8.94 -3.96
C ALA A 326 19.48 -8.99 -2.54
N ALA A 327 19.82 -10.05 -1.79
CA ALA A 327 19.37 -10.20 -0.42
C ALA A 327 20.01 -9.12 0.49
N PRO A 328 19.28 -8.60 1.48
CA PRO A 328 19.82 -7.72 2.51
C PRO A 328 20.83 -8.47 3.39
N ALA A 329 21.64 -7.72 4.15
CA ALA A 329 22.53 -8.30 5.15
C ALA A 329 21.73 -8.94 6.30
N ALA A 330 22.36 -9.87 7.03
CA ALA A 330 21.74 -10.54 8.16
C ALA A 330 21.27 -9.53 9.23
N ILE A 331 20.15 -9.85 9.89
CA ILE A 331 19.49 -9.02 10.90
C ILE A 331 20.48 -8.56 11.97
N LYS A 332 20.59 -7.25 12.16
CA LYS A 332 21.28 -6.63 13.30
C LYS A 332 20.34 -6.70 14.52
N SER A 333 20.36 -7.83 15.23
CA SER A 333 19.43 -8.06 16.33
C SER A 333 19.56 -7.00 17.43
N PRO A 334 18.44 -6.43 17.93
CA PRO A 334 18.47 -5.60 19.12
C PRO A 334 19.00 -6.43 20.30
N SER A 335 19.79 -5.81 21.19
CA SER A 335 20.30 -6.50 22.38
C SER A 335 19.15 -7.13 23.18
N PRO A 336 19.30 -8.36 23.71
CA PRO A 336 18.22 -9.06 24.40
C PRO A 336 17.91 -8.35 25.73
N GLY A 337 16.95 -7.42 25.73
CA GLY A 337 16.71 -6.58 26.89
C GLY A 337 15.33 -5.93 27.03
N GLN A 338 14.43 -6.00 26.05
CA GLN A 338 13.08 -5.44 26.21
C GLN A 338 12.03 -6.49 25.82
N LYS A 339 11.61 -7.27 26.83
CA LYS A 339 10.35 -7.99 26.77
C LYS A 339 9.24 -6.95 26.80
N ASN A 340 8.52 -6.78 25.69
CA ASN A 340 7.24 -6.08 25.67
C ASN A 340 6.27 -6.80 26.61
N THR A 341 6.00 -6.21 27.77
CA THR A 341 4.81 -6.53 28.56
C THR A 341 3.64 -5.70 28.01
N ALA A 342 2.70 -6.42 27.41
CA ALA A 342 1.27 -6.15 27.16
C ALA A 342 0.81 -4.71 26.89
#